data_AF-A0A8H6A0C9-F1
#
_entry.id   AF-A0A8H6A0C9-F1
#
_cell.length_a   1.000
_cell.length_b   1.000
_cell.length_c   1.000
_cell.angle_alpha   90.00
_cell.angle_beta   90.00
_cell.angle_gamma   90.00
#
_symmetry.space_group_name_H-M   'P 1'
#
loop_
_entity.id
_entity.type
_entity.pdbx_description
1 polymer ?
#
loop_
_entity_poly.entity_id
_entity_poly.type
_entity_poly.pdbx_seq_one_letter_code
_entity_poly.pdbx_strand_id
1 'polypeptide(L)'
;MNTFSKLVALSLATSVAGHGYMYIPSSRTRLGHEAGKDSCPECAILEPVTAWPDLNAAKVGRSGPCGYNARDGIDYNQPTSNWGEKVVQSYKAGEEIEVQWCVDHNGDHGGMFTYRICQDQSIVDKLLDPSHLPTEEEKQAAEDCFNKGLLSCTDVNGQECGYNADCSEGEACWRNDWFTCNGFQASERPKCQGVDNAELNSCYTSIAGGYTVTKKVKLPDYTSNHTLISFKWNSFQTPQIYLSCADIAIQ
;
A
#
# COMPACT_ATOMS: atom_id res chain seq x y z
N MET A 1 9.07 -31.02 49.54
CA MET A 1 7.95 -31.32 48.62
C MET A 1 7.33 -29.98 48.26
N ASN A 2 7.73 -29.42 47.10
CA ASN A 2 6.98 -29.46 45.83
C ASN A 2 5.64 -28.71 45.97
N THR A 3 5.26 -27.70 45.21
CA THR A 3 5.78 -27.00 44.01
C THR A 3 4.73 -25.91 43.79
N PHE A 4 5.07 -24.63 43.88
CA PHE A 4 4.16 -23.58 43.37
C PHE A 4 4.52 -23.33 41.91
N SER A 5 3.82 -24.04 41.02
CA SER A 5 3.91 -23.85 39.58
C SER A 5 3.39 -22.47 39.20
N LYS A 6 4.27 -21.66 38.61
CA LYS A 6 3.92 -20.44 37.88
C LYS A 6 3.17 -20.84 36.61
N LEU A 7 1.88 -20.50 36.51
CA LEU A 7 1.18 -20.52 35.22
C LEU A 7 1.49 -19.19 34.51
N VAL A 8 2.43 -19.23 33.56
CA VAL A 8 2.58 -18.17 32.56
C VAL A 8 1.55 -18.47 31.48
N ALA A 9 0.48 -17.68 31.40
CA ALA A 9 -0.44 -17.72 30.28
C ALA A 9 0.27 -17.12 29.06
N LEU A 10 0.72 -17.98 28.15
CA LEU A 10 1.20 -17.56 26.84
C LEU A 10 -0.04 -17.21 26.00
N SER A 11 -0.41 -15.93 25.98
CA SER A 11 -1.36 -15.44 24.98
C SER A 11 -0.65 -15.43 23.62
N LEU A 12 -0.79 -16.51 22.84
CA LEU A 12 -0.62 -16.41 21.39
C LEU A 12 -1.78 -15.54 20.89
N ALA A 13 -1.58 -14.22 20.88
CA ALA A 13 -2.38 -13.37 20.03
C ALA A 13 -2.08 -13.84 18.60
N THR A 14 -3.02 -14.55 17.99
CA THR A 14 -3.06 -14.71 16.55
C THR A 14 -3.20 -13.30 16.00
N SER A 15 -2.07 -12.66 15.70
CA SER A 15 -2.05 -11.42 14.95
C SER A 15 -2.66 -11.75 13.60
N VAL A 16 -3.95 -11.43 13.45
CA VAL A 16 -4.59 -11.39 12.15
C VAL A 16 -3.90 -10.24 11.44
N ALA A 17 -2.83 -10.56 10.69
CA ALA A 17 -2.19 -9.56 9.86
C ALA A 17 -3.22 -9.04 8.87
N GLY A 18 -3.14 -7.76 8.56
CA GLY A 18 -3.97 -7.17 7.52
C GLY A 18 -3.44 -7.64 6.21
N HIS A 19 -4.24 -7.53 5.18
CA HIS A 19 -3.87 -8.13 3.92
C HIS A 19 -4.47 -7.31 2.80
N GLY A 20 -3.61 -6.67 2.02
CA GLY A 20 -4.02 -5.92 0.84
C GLY A 20 -2.84 -5.44 0.00
N TYR A 21 -3.11 -5.14 -1.27
CA TYR A 21 -2.09 -4.72 -2.24
C TYR A 21 -2.74 -3.92 -3.37
N MET A 22 -1.93 -3.14 -4.11
CA MET A 22 -2.42 -2.33 -5.23
C MET A 22 -2.86 -3.18 -6.43
N TYR A 23 -3.99 -2.84 -7.05
CA TYR A 23 -4.63 -3.65 -8.10
C TYR A 23 -4.78 -2.92 -9.45
N ILE A 24 -5.11 -1.62 -9.46
CA ILE A 24 -5.18 -0.78 -10.67
C ILE A 24 -4.40 0.53 -10.45
N PRO A 25 -3.50 0.91 -11.39
CA PRO A 25 -2.91 0.05 -12.42
C PRO A 25 -2.25 -1.22 -11.84
N SER A 26 -2.04 -2.23 -12.68
CA SER A 26 -1.48 -3.52 -12.23
C SER A 26 -0.11 -3.34 -11.56
N SER A 27 -0.05 -3.57 -10.25
CA SER A 27 1.18 -3.46 -9.47
C SER A 27 2.13 -4.62 -9.73
N ARG A 28 3.41 -4.44 -9.37
CA ARG A 28 4.40 -5.53 -9.38
C ARG A 28 3.95 -6.71 -8.53
N THR A 29 3.28 -6.46 -7.40
CA THR A 29 2.68 -7.49 -6.55
C THR A 29 1.58 -8.27 -7.28
N ARG A 30 0.69 -7.57 -7.99
CA ARG A 30 -0.33 -8.21 -8.84
C ARG A 30 0.30 -9.06 -9.93
N LEU A 31 1.28 -8.52 -10.66
CA LEU A 31 1.99 -9.22 -11.73
C LEU A 31 2.76 -10.45 -11.20
N GLY A 32 3.36 -10.33 -10.02
CA GLY A 32 4.02 -11.45 -9.33
C GLY A 32 3.07 -12.61 -9.05
N HIS A 33 1.84 -12.30 -8.59
CA HIS A 33 0.79 -13.30 -8.43
C HIS A 33 0.33 -13.89 -9.77
N GLU A 34 -0.01 -13.05 -10.76
CA GLU A 34 -0.49 -13.47 -12.08
C GLU A 34 0.55 -14.35 -12.81
N ALA A 35 1.85 -14.15 -12.54
CA ALA A 35 2.95 -14.97 -13.04
C ALA A 35 3.21 -16.26 -12.22
N GLY A 36 2.40 -16.53 -11.20
CA GLY A 36 2.53 -17.69 -10.30
C GLY A 36 3.80 -17.65 -9.44
N LYS A 37 4.32 -16.45 -9.14
CA LYS A 37 5.49 -16.26 -8.27
C LYS A 37 5.12 -15.92 -6.84
N ASP A 38 4.02 -15.18 -6.65
CA ASP A 38 3.52 -14.79 -5.34
C ASP A 38 2.26 -15.59 -4.98
N SER A 39 2.40 -16.43 -3.95
CA SER A 39 1.32 -17.28 -3.46
C SER A 39 0.30 -16.53 -2.60
N CYS A 40 0.66 -15.36 -2.07
CA CYS A 40 -0.17 -14.51 -1.23
C CYS A 40 0.18 -13.03 -1.47
N PRO A 41 -0.30 -12.43 -2.57
CA PRO A 41 0.04 -11.03 -2.90
C PRO A 41 -0.32 -10.04 -1.79
N GLU A 42 -1.38 -10.32 -1.05
CA GLU A 42 -1.84 -9.52 0.08
C GLU A 42 -0.95 -9.61 1.33
N CYS A 43 0.03 -10.54 1.37
CA CYS A 43 0.94 -10.76 2.49
C CYS A 43 2.21 -9.87 2.48
N ALA A 44 2.39 -9.00 1.50
CA ALA A 44 3.55 -8.10 1.42
C ALA A 44 3.46 -6.97 2.48
N ILE A 45 4.06 -7.22 3.64
CA ILE A 45 3.83 -6.43 4.85
C ILE A 45 5.12 -5.83 5.44
N LEU A 46 5.02 -4.60 5.93
CA LEU A 46 6.01 -3.95 6.78
C LEU A 46 5.53 -3.98 8.24
N GLU A 47 6.19 -4.79 9.07
CA GLU A 47 5.86 -4.93 10.50
C GLU A 47 7.04 -5.46 11.33
N PRO A 48 7.04 -5.25 12.66
CA PRO A 48 6.19 -4.33 13.41
C PRO A 48 6.66 -2.88 13.24
N VAL A 49 5.74 -1.92 13.04
CA VAL A 49 6.04 -0.49 12.87
C VAL A 49 5.02 0.43 13.50
N THR A 50 5.40 1.69 13.75
CA THR A 50 4.43 2.75 14.09
C THR A 50 3.70 3.19 12.83
N ALA A 51 2.53 2.58 12.58
CA ALA A 51 1.68 2.91 11.43
C ALA A 51 0.69 4.07 11.70
N TRP A 52 0.42 4.37 12.98
CA TRP A 52 -0.59 5.34 13.42
C TRP A 52 -0.16 6.03 14.74
N PRO A 53 -0.54 7.30 15.00
CA PRO A 53 -1.24 8.23 14.10
C PRO A 53 -0.32 8.93 13.09
N ASP A 54 1.00 8.91 13.29
CA ASP A 54 1.94 9.48 12.32
C ASP A 54 2.19 8.51 11.16
N LEU A 55 1.55 8.80 10.03
CA LEU A 55 1.52 7.92 8.86
C LEU A 55 2.87 7.76 8.16
N ASN A 56 3.85 8.62 8.47
CA ASN A 56 5.18 8.63 7.84
C ASN A 56 6.34 8.48 8.83
N ALA A 57 6.08 8.27 10.12
CA ALA A 57 7.15 8.10 11.12
C ALA A 57 7.97 6.82 10.92
N ALA A 58 7.33 5.74 10.46
CA ALA A 58 7.99 4.46 10.26
C ALA A 58 8.94 4.48 9.06
N LYS A 59 10.18 4.03 9.28
CA LYS A 59 11.10 3.70 8.18
C LYS A 59 10.60 2.47 7.42
N VAL A 60 10.81 2.45 6.11
CA VAL A 60 10.32 1.35 5.24
C VAL A 60 11.23 0.14 5.18
N GLY A 61 12.49 0.27 5.63
CA GLY A 61 13.47 -0.82 5.70
C GLY A 61 13.52 -1.65 4.41
N ARG A 62 13.55 -2.97 4.55
CA ARG A 62 13.55 -3.90 3.41
C ARG A 62 12.32 -3.79 2.51
N SER A 63 11.15 -3.42 3.04
CA SER A 63 9.92 -3.33 2.25
C SER A 63 10.05 -2.30 1.13
N GLY A 64 10.66 -1.14 1.42
CA GLY A 64 10.79 -0.06 0.44
C GLY A 64 9.44 0.40 -0.14
N PRO A 65 9.45 1.26 -1.16
CA PRO A 65 8.20 1.78 -1.76
C PRO A 65 7.41 0.74 -2.56
N CYS A 66 8.01 -0.40 -2.94
CA CYS A 66 7.34 -1.42 -3.74
C CYS A 66 6.87 -2.66 -2.95
N GLY A 67 7.26 -2.79 -1.69
CA GLY A 67 6.93 -3.92 -0.84
C GLY A 67 7.96 -5.06 -0.91
N TYR A 68 8.04 -5.80 0.20
CA TYR A 68 8.76 -7.08 0.29
C TYR A 68 7.77 -8.12 0.79
N ASN A 69 7.62 -9.23 0.05
CA ASN A 69 6.76 -10.33 0.45
C ASN A 69 7.59 -11.45 1.07
N ALA A 70 7.53 -11.55 2.40
CA ALA A 70 8.26 -12.55 3.15
C ALA A 70 7.78 -13.99 2.90
N ARG A 71 6.54 -14.18 2.40
CA ARG A 71 5.96 -15.50 2.14
C ARG A 71 6.81 -16.31 1.17
N ASP A 72 7.18 -15.68 0.06
CA ASP A 72 7.94 -16.28 -1.04
C ASP A 72 9.33 -15.64 -1.22
N GLY A 73 9.70 -14.73 -0.32
CA GLY A 73 11.00 -14.06 -0.32
C GLY A 73 11.18 -13.05 -1.47
N ILE A 74 10.10 -12.43 -1.93
CA ILE A 74 10.08 -11.56 -3.12
C ILE A 74 10.34 -10.10 -2.73
N ASP A 75 11.31 -9.49 -3.38
CA ASP A 75 11.57 -8.05 -3.27
C ASP A 75 11.08 -7.32 -4.53
N TYR A 76 9.94 -6.64 -4.43
CA TYR A 76 9.32 -5.97 -5.57
C TYR A 76 10.02 -4.66 -5.96
N ASN A 77 11.00 -4.21 -5.17
CA ASN A 77 11.79 -3.02 -5.47
C ASN A 77 12.77 -3.25 -6.63
N GLN A 78 13.04 -4.51 -7.00
CA GLN A 78 13.87 -4.87 -8.14
C GLN A 78 13.01 -5.51 -9.25
N PRO A 79 13.16 -5.09 -10.52
CA PRO A 79 12.52 -5.77 -11.64
C PRO A 79 12.98 -7.21 -11.83
N THR A 80 12.13 -8.02 -12.45
CA THR A 80 12.44 -9.36 -12.93
C THR A 80 11.85 -9.56 -14.32
N SER A 81 12.03 -10.73 -14.92
CA SER A 81 11.33 -11.09 -16.15
C SER A 81 9.80 -11.12 -16.04
N ASN A 82 9.23 -11.02 -14.83
CA ASN A 82 7.78 -11.07 -14.59
C ASN A 82 7.17 -9.69 -14.24
N TRP A 83 7.97 -8.69 -13.85
CA TRP A 83 7.49 -7.35 -13.48
C TRP A 83 8.61 -6.30 -13.58
N GLY A 84 8.26 -5.02 -13.70
CA GLY A 84 9.23 -3.93 -13.60
C GLY A 84 10.03 -3.60 -14.87
N GLU A 85 10.08 -4.48 -15.87
CA GLU A 85 10.80 -4.23 -17.14
C GLU A 85 10.02 -3.34 -18.12
N LYS A 86 8.70 -3.24 -17.97
CA LYS A 86 7.83 -2.48 -18.88
C LYS A 86 6.74 -1.77 -18.08
N VAL A 87 6.32 -0.63 -18.59
CA VAL A 87 5.13 0.06 -18.08
C VAL A 87 3.88 -0.77 -18.36
N VAL A 88 2.98 -0.82 -17.39
CA VAL A 88 1.68 -1.51 -17.53
C VAL A 88 0.62 -0.61 -18.14
N GLN A 89 0.79 0.71 -18.03
CA GLN A 89 -0.14 1.69 -18.54
C GLN A 89 0.56 3.04 -18.78
N SER A 90 0.07 3.79 -19.75
CA SER A 90 0.55 5.14 -20.09
C SER A 90 -0.58 6.14 -19.92
N TYR A 91 -0.27 7.29 -19.36
CA TYR A 91 -1.20 8.37 -19.04
C TYR A 91 -0.67 9.70 -19.53
N LYS A 92 -1.52 10.73 -19.49
CA LYS A 92 -1.12 12.12 -19.73
C LYS A 92 -0.75 12.82 -18.45
N ALA A 93 0.16 13.80 -18.56
CA ALA A 93 0.43 14.74 -17.49
C ALA A 93 -0.87 15.44 -17.03
N GLY A 94 -1.09 15.54 -15.72
CA GLY A 94 -2.29 16.17 -15.15
C GLY A 94 -3.59 15.37 -15.23
N GLU A 95 -3.56 14.14 -15.80
CA GLU A 95 -4.75 13.28 -15.97
C GLU A 95 -5.31 12.82 -14.63
N GLU A 96 -6.64 12.86 -14.47
CA GLU A 96 -7.33 12.23 -13.35
C GLU A 96 -7.60 10.76 -13.69
N ILE A 97 -6.97 9.85 -12.94
CA ILE A 97 -7.01 8.41 -13.21
C ILE A 97 -7.71 7.65 -12.09
N GLU A 98 -8.28 6.50 -12.42
CA GLU A 98 -8.72 5.53 -11.43
C GLU A 98 -7.51 4.80 -10.83
N VAL A 99 -7.52 4.66 -9.51
CA VAL A 99 -6.60 3.81 -8.77
C VAL A 99 -7.40 2.90 -7.85
N GLN A 100 -6.98 1.65 -7.76
CA GLN A 100 -7.65 0.64 -6.98
C GLN A 100 -6.64 -0.21 -6.22
N TRP A 101 -6.98 -0.59 -5.00
CA TRP A 101 -6.30 -1.63 -4.26
C TRP A 101 -7.29 -2.70 -3.80
N CYS A 102 -6.77 -3.86 -3.46
CA CYS A 102 -7.55 -5.03 -3.05
C CYS A 102 -7.32 -5.31 -1.57
N VAL A 103 -8.39 -5.39 -0.78
CA VAL A 103 -8.36 -5.77 0.64
C VAL A 103 -8.92 -7.17 0.83
N ASP A 104 -8.21 -8.02 1.55
CA ASP A 104 -8.69 -9.37 1.88
C ASP A 104 -9.82 -9.31 2.91
N HIS A 105 -10.84 -10.15 2.76
CA HIS A 105 -11.97 -10.23 3.68
C HIS A 105 -11.57 -10.42 5.15
N ASN A 106 -10.54 -11.22 5.43
CA ASN A 106 -10.07 -11.47 6.79
C ASN A 106 -9.03 -10.45 7.27
N GLY A 107 -8.58 -9.55 6.39
CA GLY A 107 -7.49 -8.61 6.63
C GLY A 107 -7.88 -7.14 6.54
N ASP A 108 -9.16 -6.79 6.66
CA ASP A 108 -9.63 -5.41 6.61
C ASP A 108 -9.45 -4.68 7.96
N HIS A 109 -8.44 -3.81 8.00
CA HIS A 109 -7.96 -3.13 9.21
C HIS A 109 -8.37 -1.67 9.35
N GLY A 110 -9.15 -1.15 8.41
CA GLY A 110 -9.44 0.29 8.36
C GLY A 110 -8.16 1.12 8.18
N GLY A 111 -8.15 2.35 8.71
CA GLY A 111 -7.01 3.26 8.59
C GLY A 111 -7.01 4.09 7.31
N MET A 112 -5.82 4.45 6.83
CA MET A 112 -5.64 5.45 5.77
C MET A 112 -4.64 4.97 4.71
N PHE A 113 -4.88 5.35 3.46
CA PHE A 113 -4.04 4.95 2.33
C PHE A 113 -3.79 6.11 1.37
N THR A 114 -2.75 6.00 0.55
CA THR A 114 -2.38 7.02 -0.43
C THR A 114 -1.66 6.41 -1.64
N TYR A 115 -1.49 7.24 -2.68
CA TYR A 115 -0.73 6.94 -3.89
C TYR A 115 0.25 8.08 -4.15
N ARG A 116 1.43 7.74 -4.66
CA ARG A 116 2.58 8.64 -4.68
C ARG A 116 3.41 8.43 -5.92
N ILE A 117 3.99 9.48 -6.48
CA ILE A 117 4.93 9.43 -7.62
C ILE A 117 6.17 10.23 -7.26
N CYS A 118 7.31 9.55 -7.14
CA CYS A 118 8.61 10.22 -7.03
C CYS A 118 8.95 10.88 -8.38
N GLN A 119 9.14 12.20 -8.37
CA GLN A 119 9.46 12.98 -9.58
C GLN A 119 10.97 13.17 -9.80
N ASP A 120 11.81 12.50 -9.00
CA ASP A 120 13.25 12.39 -9.24
C ASP A 120 13.56 11.06 -9.94
N GLN A 121 13.75 11.12 -11.27
CA GLN A 121 13.97 9.94 -12.08
C GLN A 121 15.25 9.19 -11.66
N SER A 122 16.30 9.87 -11.18
CA SER A 122 17.55 9.21 -10.79
C SER A 122 17.39 8.31 -9.56
N ILE A 123 16.44 8.65 -8.68
CA ILE A 123 16.04 7.81 -7.56
C ILE A 123 15.20 6.63 -8.05
N VAL A 124 14.25 6.89 -8.96
CA VAL A 124 13.36 5.87 -9.53
C VAL A 124 14.14 4.85 -10.37
N ASP A 125 15.14 5.26 -11.15
CA ASP A 125 15.94 4.40 -12.03
C ASP A 125 16.58 3.23 -11.28
N LYS A 126 16.95 3.43 -10.00
CA LYS A 126 17.49 2.36 -9.14
C LYS A 126 16.46 1.26 -8.86
N LEU A 127 15.17 1.59 -8.89
CA LEU A 127 14.05 0.64 -8.74
C LEU A 127 13.61 0.04 -10.09
N LEU A 128 14.23 0.47 -11.20
CA LEU A 128 13.94 0.02 -12.56
C LEU A 128 15.10 -0.79 -13.18
N ASP A 129 16.21 -0.96 -12.46
CA ASP A 129 17.36 -1.74 -12.93
C ASP A 129 17.24 -3.21 -12.48
N PRO A 130 17.04 -4.18 -13.40
CA PRO A 130 16.97 -5.60 -13.05
C PRO A 130 18.31 -6.16 -12.53
N SER A 131 19.43 -5.46 -12.75
CA SER A 131 20.76 -5.87 -12.29
C SER A 131 21.16 -5.28 -10.93
N HIS A 132 20.35 -4.39 -10.36
CA HIS A 132 20.61 -3.73 -9.08
C HIS A 132 19.46 -3.97 -8.10
N LEU A 133 19.78 -4.46 -6.91
CA LEU A 133 18.83 -4.53 -5.80
C LEU A 133 19.05 -3.31 -4.89
N PRO A 134 18.09 -2.38 -4.78
CA PRO A 134 18.25 -1.19 -3.95
C PRO A 134 18.55 -1.52 -2.48
N THR A 135 19.49 -0.79 -1.88
CA THR A 135 19.78 -0.91 -0.44
C THR A 135 18.63 -0.33 0.40
N GLU A 136 18.61 -0.59 1.71
CA GLU A 136 17.60 0.01 2.60
C GLU A 136 17.68 1.54 2.63
N GLU A 137 18.88 2.12 2.52
CA GLU A 137 19.06 3.57 2.43
C GLU A 137 18.51 4.12 1.12
N GLU A 138 18.73 3.43 0.00
CA GLU A 138 18.17 3.82 -1.30
C GLU A 138 16.64 3.70 -1.30
N LYS A 139 16.10 2.64 -0.68
CA LYS A 139 14.66 2.46 -0.48
C LYS A 139 14.05 3.56 0.40
N GLN A 140 14.73 3.96 1.48
CA GLN A 140 14.26 5.06 2.32
C GLN A 140 14.35 6.40 1.60
N ALA A 141 15.42 6.66 0.86
CA ALA A 141 15.54 7.87 0.03
C ALA A 141 14.43 7.92 -1.05
N ALA A 142 14.09 6.79 -1.64
CA ALA A 142 12.97 6.67 -2.56
C ALA A 142 11.64 6.92 -1.86
N GLU A 143 11.37 6.30 -0.71
CA GLU A 143 10.17 6.55 0.10
C GLU A 143 10.03 8.04 0.46
N ASP A 144 11.11 8.72 0.83
CA ASP A 144 11.09 10.15 1.13
C ASP A 144 10.74 10.98 -0.12
N CYS A 145 11.20 10.57 -1.30
CA CYS A 145 10.80 11.17 -2.58
C CYS A 145 9.31 10.92 -2.88
N PHE A 146 8.82 9.69 -2.68
CA PHE A 146 7.40 9.36 -2.84
C PHE A 146 6.52 10.15 -1.87
N ASN A 147 6.94 10.35 -0.62
CA ASN A 147 6.19 11.14 0.35
C ASN A 147 6.09 12.61 -0.05
N LYS A 148 7.09 13.17 -0.74
CA LYS A 148 7.00 14.51 -1.36
C LYS A 148 6.08 14.53 -2.59
N GLY A 149 6.03 13.43 -3.32
CA GLY A 149 5.21 13.24 -4.51
C GLY A 149 3.84 12.62 -4.25
N LEU A 150 3.26 12.86 -3.07
CA LEU A 150 1.92 12.39 -2.72
C LEU A 150 0.88 12.97 -3.69
N LEU A 151 -0.02 12.11 -4.17
CA LEU A 151 -1.16 12.51 -5.01
C LEU A 151 -2.37 12.73 -4.10
N SER A 152 -2.70 14.00 -3.85
CA SER A 152 -3.72 14.36 -2.87
C SER A 152 -5.11 13.93 -3.33
N CYS A 153 -5.92 13.39 -2.42
CA CYS A 153 -7.35 13.16 -2.67
C CYS A 153 -8.05 14.43 -3.16
N THR A 154 -7.66 15.59 -2.60
CA THR A 154 -8.30 16.89 -2.85
C THR A 154 -7.98 17.50 -4.22
N ASP A 155 -7.03 16.92 -4.97
CA ASP A 155 -6.64 17.43 -6.30
C ASP A 155 -7.61 17.00 -7.41
N VAL A 156 -8.52 16.06 -7.11
CA VAL A 156 -9.55 15.57 -8.04
C VAL A 156 -10.84 16.34 -7.83
N ASN A 157 -11.33 17.01 -8.87
CA ASN A 157 -12.52 17.83 -8.78
C ASN A 157 -13.77 16.97 -8.49
N GLY A 158 -14.51 17.32 -7.44
CA GLY A 158 -15.75 16.64 -7.05
C GLY A 158 -15.56 15.31 -6.31
N GLN A 159 -14.32 14.94 -5.97
CA GLN A 159 -14.05 13.82 -5.07
C GLN A 159 -14.20 14.27 -3.61
N GLU A 160 -15.00 13.54 -2.83
CA GLU A 160 -15.15 13.77 -1.40
C GLU A 160 -13.95 13.21 -0.62
N CYS A 161 -13.28 14.07 0.14
CA CYS A 161 -12.05 13.78 0.89
C CYS A 161 -12.26 14.09 2.37
N GLY A 162 -12.78 13.10 3.10
CA GLY A 162 -13.04 13.19 4.53
C GLY A 162 -11.81 12.90 5.40
N TYR A 163 -11.94 13.20 6.69
CA TYR A 163 -10.99 12.80 7.73
C TYR A 163 -11.34 11.40 8.25
N ASN A 164 -10.33 10.67 8.74
CA ASN A 164 -10.54 9.34 9.29
C ASN A 164 -11.28 9.42 10.64
N ALA A 165 -12.33 8.59 10.81
CA ALA A 165 -13.16 8.58 12.03
C ALA A 165 -12.43 8.03 13.27
N ASP A 166 -11.33 7.32 13.06
CA ASP A 166 -10.44 6.77 14.09
C ASP A 166 -9.25 7.72 14.38
N CYS A 167 -9.32 8.98 13.89
CA CYS A 167 -8.38 10.06 14.17
C CYS A 167 -9.11 11.26 14.80
N SER A 168 -8.44 12.03 15.65
CA SER A 168 -8.95 13.27 16.24
C SER A 168 -8.22 14.51 15.72
N GLU A 169 -8.91 15.66 15.71
CA GLU A 169 -8.31 16.93 15.32
C GLU A 169 -7.06 17.25 16.14
N GLY A 170 -5.97 17.61 15.43
CA GLY A 170 -4.66 17.89 16.02
C GLY A 170 -3.70 16.69 16.03
N GLU A 171 -4.18 15.47 15.78
CA GLU A 171 -3.30 14.31 15.58
C GLU A 171 -2.67 14.31 14.17
N ALA A 172 -1.54 13.62 14.02
CA ALA A 172 -0.81 13.56 12.74
C ALA A 172 -1.60 12.88 11.59
N CYS A 173 -2.57 12.03 11.93
CA CYS A 173 -3.49 11.39 10.99
C CYS A 173 -4.63 12.33 10.55
N TRP A 174 -4.80 13.51 11.16
CA TRP A 174 -5.91 14.42 10.88
C TRP A 174 -5.63 15.24 9.62
N ARG A 175 -5.69 14.55 8.49
CA ARG A 175 -5.39 15.05 7.14
C ARG A 175 -6.30 14.35 6.13
N ASN A 176 -6.56 15.00 5.00
CA ASN A 176 -7.44 14.50 3.94
C ASN A 176 -6.80 14.55 2.55
N ASP A 177 -5.50 14.82 2.48
CA ASP A 177 -4.70 14.55 1.29
C ASP A 177 -4.48 13.04 1.10
N TRP A 178 -4.36 12.30 2.20
CA TRP A 178 -4.53 10.86 2.23
C TRP A 178 -6.00 10.48 2.10
N PHE A 179 -6.26 9.31 1.52
CA PHE A 179 -7.56 8.69 1.57
C PHE A 179 -7.78 8.02 2.92
N THR A 180 -9.03 7.96 3.33
CA THR A 180 -9.44 7.24 4.52
C THR A 180 -10.36 6.08 4.15
N CYS A 181 -10.18 4.95 4.83
CA CYS A 181 -11.23 3.95 4.95
C CYS A 181 -12.39 4.52 5.79
N ASN A 182 -13.55 3.85 5.79
CA ASN A 182 -14.62 4.20 6.72
C ASN A 182 -14.21 3.81 8.15
N GLY A 183 -14.89 4.36 9.16
CA GLY A 183 -14.58 4.09 10.56
C GLY A 183 -14.61 2.60 10.90
N PHE A 184 -13.67 2.15 11.71
CA PHE A 184 -13.50 0.74 12.02
C PHE A 184 -14.74 0.12 12.70
N GLN A 185 -15.42 0.89 13.54
CA GLN A 185 -16.63 0.49 14.30
C GLN A 185 -17.93 1.03 13.68
N ALA A 186 -17.92 1.50 12.43
CA ALA A 186 -19.13 2.02 11.80
C ALA A 186 -20.22 0.94 11.66
N SER A 187 -21.48 1.30 11.90
CA SER A 187 -22.60 0.34 11.81
C SER A 187 -22.97 -0.03 10.37
N GLU A 188 -22.74 0.89 9.44
CA GLU A 188 -22.99 0.68 8.00
C GLU A 188 -21.69 0.89 7.25
N ARG A 189 -21.37 -0.06 6.35
CA ARG A 189 -20.19 -0.02 5.48
C ARG A 189 -18.89 0.26 6.27
N PRO A 190 -18.52 -0.59 7.25
CA PRO A 190 -17.32 -0.36 8.05
C PRO A 190 -16.02 -0.51 7.25
N LYS A 191 -14.95 0.08 7.79
CA LYS A 191 -13.56 -0.16 7.36
C LYS A 191 -13.30 0.10 5.86
N CYS A 192 -12.34 -0.58 5.25
CA CYS A 192 -11.90 -0.30 3.89
C CYS A 192 -12.85 -0.90 2.84
N GLN A 193 -13.37 -2.10 3.05
CA GLN A 193 -14.36 -2.70 2.15
C GLN A 193 -15.59 -1.81 1.97
N GLY A 194 -16.00 -1.11 3.03
CA GLY A 194 -17.16 -0.21 3.02
C GLY A 194 -17.02 0.99 2.08
N VAL A 195 -15.80 1.33 1.64
CA VAL A 195 -15.56 2.44 0.69
C VAL A 195 -16.29 2.18 -0.62
N ASP A 196 -16.08 1.01 -1.23
CA ASP A 196 -16.78 0.62 -2.45
C ASP A 196 -18.09 -0.09 -2.15
N ASN A 197 -18.16 -0.80 -1.01
CA ASN A 197 -19.19 -1.78 -0.70
C ASN A 197 -19.34 -2.83 -1.83
N ALA A 198 -18.19 -3.24 -2.39
CA ALA A 198 -18.11 -4.19 -3.49
C ALA A 198 -18.47 -5.62 -3.03
N GLU A 199 -18.79 -6.48 -3.99
CA GLU A 199 -18.98 -7.92 -3.75
C GLU A 199 -17.65 -8.61 -3.43
N LEU A 200 -17.72 -9.71 -2.67
CA LEU A 200 -16.56 -10.55 -2.37
C LEU A 200 -16.00 -11.17 -3.65
N ASN A 201 -14.67 -11.21 -3.77
CA ASN A 201 -13.93 -11.63 -4.97
C ASN A 201 -14.03 -10.64 -6.14
N SER A 202 -14.39 -9.39 -5.88
CA SER A 202 -14.28 -8.32 -6.88
C SER A 202 -12.84 -8.04 -7.31
N CYS A 203 -11.87 -8.42 -6.47
CA CYS A 203 -10.46 -8.54 -6.79
C CYS A 203 -9.87 -9.76 -6.05
N TYR A 204 -8.68 -10.22 -6.47
CA TYR A 204 -8.08 -11.43 -5.94
C TYR A 204 -7.34 -11.18 -4.62
N THR A 205 -7.56 -12.04 -3.64
CA THR A 205 -6.65 -12.30 -2.51
C THR A 205 -6.64 -13.81 -2.26
N SER A 206 -5.53 -14.35 -1.76
CA SER A 206 -5.38 -15.80 -1.58
C SER A 206 -6.09 -16.36 -0.35
N ILE A 207 -6.23 -15.56 0.71
CA ILE A 207 -6.67 -16.02 2.03
C ILE A 207 -8.19 -16.22 2.10
N ALA A 208 -8.98 -15.19 1.76
CA ALA A 208 -10.44 -15.22 1.96
C ALA A 208 -11.27 -14.54 0.87
N GLY A 209 -10.65 -14.18 -0.25
CA GLY A 209 -11.28 -13.40 -1.30
C GLY A 209 -11.25 -11.90 -1.01
N GLY A 210 -11.10 -11.10 -2.07
CA GLY A 210 -10.81 -9.69 -1.96
C GLY A 210 -11.99 -8.78 -2.28
N TYR A 211 -11.92 -7.56 -1.76
CA TYR A 211 -12.81 -6.45 -2.10
C TYR A 211 -12.02 -5.31 -2.72
N THR A 212 -12.58 -4.70 -3.76
CA THR A 212 -12.00 -3.48 -4.32
C THR A 212 -12.15 -2.31 -3.36
N VAL A 213 -11.15 -1.43 -3.37
CA VAL A 213 -11.21 -0.11 -2.76
C VAL A 213 -10.72 0.88 -3.81
N THR A 214 -11.64 1.70 -4.32
CA THR A 214 -11.44 2.49 -5.54
C THR A 214 -11.50 3.98 -5.27
N LYS A 215 -10.54 4.72 -5.84
CA LYS A 215 -10.45 6.19 -5.77
C LYS A 215 -9.96 6.76 -7.10
N LYS A 216 -9.96 8.08 -7.19
CA LYS A 216 -9.26 8.81 -8.25
C LYS A 216 -8.09 9.59 -7.69
N VAL A 217 -7.06 9.75 -8.49
CA VAL A 217 -5.94 10.66 -8.22
C VAL A 217 -5.66 11.50 -9.46
N LYS A 218 -5.21 12.73 -9.27
CA LYS A 218 -4.68 13.56 -10.35
C LYS A 218 -3.18 13.28 -10.47
N LEU A 219 -2.73 12.85 -11.65
CA LEU A 219 -1.32 12.68 -11.95
C LEU A 219 -0.60 14.04 -11.99
N PRO A 220 0.70 14.10 -11.66
CA PRO A 220 1.46 15.33 -11.69
C PRO A 220 1.63 15.86 -13.12
N ASP A 221 1.91 17.16 -13.23
CA ASP A 221 2.42 17.78 -14.46
C ASP A 221 3.91 17.43 -14.66
N TYR A 222 4.19 16.13 -14.77
CA TYR A 222 5.52 15.54 -14.88
C TYR A 222 5.48 14.45 -15.94
N THR A 223 6.56 14.29 -16.70
CA THR A 223 6.65 13.28 -17.77
C THR A 223 7.79 12.31 -17.52
N SER A 224 7.51 11.03 -17.74
CA SER A 224 8.52 9.97 -17.77
C SER A 224 8.05 8.81 -18.64
N ASN A 225 8.96 8.24 -19.43
CA ASN A 225 8.68 7.06 -20.23
C ASN A 225 8.52 5.80 -19.37
N HIS A 226 9.10 5.80 -18.16
CA HIS A 226 8.99 4.71 -17.18
C HIS A 226 9.28 5.27 -15.80
N THR A 227 8.23 5.41 -15.00
CA THR A 227 8.30 5.80 -13.59
C THR A 227 7.42 4.86 -12.77
N LEU A 228 7.30 5.15 -11.47
CA LEU A 228 6.54 4.34 -10.52
C LEU A 228 5.45 5.17 -9.85
N ILE A 229 4.27 4.56 -9.72
CA ILE A 229 3.26 4.97 -8.74
C ILE A 229 3.29 3.99 -7.58
N SER A 230 3.48 4.49 -6.36
CA SER A 230 3.57 3.67 -5.14
C SER A 230 2.35 3.88 -4.25
N PHE A 231 1.66 2.78 -3.96
CA PHE A 231 0.60 2.66 -2.99
C PHE A 231 1.16 2.42 -1.59
N LYS A 232 0.56 3.08 -0.60
CA LYS A 232 0.85 2.87 0.82
C LYS A 232 -0.45 2.86 1.61
N TRP A 233 -0.65 1.84 2.42
CA TRP A 233 -1.75 1.74 3.36
C TRP A 233 -1.23 1.54 4.78
N ASN A 234 -1.64 2.43 5.67
CA ASN A 234 -1.35 2.37 7.09
C ASN A 234 -2.57 1.84 7.83
N SER A 235 -2.39 0.72 8.51
CA SER A 235 -3.42 0.11 9.35
C SER A 235 -3.71 0.97 10.59
N PHE A 236 -4.99 1.12 10.91
CA PHE A 236 -5.41 1.66 12.20
C PHE A 236 -5.38 0.58 13.29
N GLN A 237 -5.92 -0.60 12.99
CA GLN A 237 -6.10 -1.68 13.97
C GLN A 237 -4.78 -2.30 14.45
N THR A 238 -3.75 -2.30 13.62
CA THR A 238 -2.50 -3.06 13.83
C THR A 238 -1.25 -2.24 13.47
N PRO A 239 -0.07 -2.56 14.03
CA PRO A 239 1.18 -1.85 13.75
C PRO A 239 1.80 -2.28 12.40
N GLN A 240 1.04 -2.11 11.32
CA GLN A 240 1.31 -2.69 9.99
C GLN A 240 1.14 -1.66 8.87
N ILE A 241 2.02 -1.73 7.87
CA ILE A 241 1.94 -0.94 6.62
C ILE A 241 2.04 -1.89 5.41
N TYR A 242 1.24 -1.61 4.38
CA TYR A 242 1.24 -2.35 3.10
C TYR A 242 1.72 -1.43 1.99
N LEU A 243 2.67 -1.93 1.21
CA LEU A 243 3.36 -1.16 0.17
C LEU A 243 3.32 -1.97 -1.13
N SER A 244 2.99 -1.31 -2.22
CA SER A 244 3.03 -1.87 -3.57
C SER A 244 3.40 -0.76 -4.54
N CYS A 245 3.97 -1.09 -5.69
CA CYS A 245 4.20 -0.10 -6.75
C CYS A 245 3.82 -0.65 -8.12
N ALA A 246 3.46 0.23 -9.05
CA ALA A 246 3.16 -0.10 -10.44
C ALA A 246 4.00 0.74 -11.40
N ASP A 247 4.47 0.11 -12.47
CA ASP A 247 5.29 0.71 -13.52
C ASP A 247 4.41 1.45 -14.53
N ILE A 248 4.55 2.76 -14.65
CA ILE A 248 3.68 3.59 -15.51
C ILE A 248 4.51 4.54 -16.38
N ALA A 249 3.90 5.04 -17.46
CA ALA A 249 4.42 6.18 -18.20
C ALA A 249 3.48 7.39 -18.06
N ILE A 250 4.05 8.59 -18.08
CA ILE A 250 3.31 9.85 -18.16
C ILE A 250 3.89 10.65 -19.33
N GLN A 251 3.08 10.89 -20.37
CA GLN A 251 3.50 11.36 -21.69
C GLN A 251 2.58 12.43 -22.28
#